data_AF-A0A7S3PRY7-F1
#
_entry.id   AF-A0A7S3PRY7-F1
#
_cell.length_a   1.000
_cell.length_b   1.000
_cell.length_c   1.000
_cell.angle_alpha   90.00
_cell.angle_beta   90.00
_cell.angle_gamma   90.00
#
_symmetry.space_group_name_H-M   'P 1'
#
loop_
_entity.id
_entity.type
_entity.pdbx_description
1 polymer ?
#
loop_
_entity_poly.entity_id
_entity_poly.type
_entity_poly.pdbx_seq_one_letter_code
_entity_poly.pdbx_strand_id
1 'polypeptide(L)'
;MSVSLDRDQFWSRVNRLHSNWLKRRESEGSSWSRVDAWSFVVGKASEGGTNLGETLIMYLLGFTFTDTLMVFTKDTVYAVASSKKLKLLQQVKEDPKNKGLRLE
;
A
#
# COMPACT_ATOMS: atom_id res chain seq x y z
N MET A 1 -12.94 -20.74 -4.58
CA MET A 1 -11.96 -20.26 -3.58
C MET A 1 -12.21 -18.79 -3.32
N SER A 2 -12.71 -18.44 -2.14
CA SER A 2 -12.79 -17.04 -1.70
C SER A 2 -11.40 -16.61 -1.21
N VAL A 3 -10.75 -15.72 -1.93
CA VAL A 3 -9.52 -15.07 -1.48
C VAL A 3 -9.92 -14.05 -0.40
N SER A 4 -9.47 -14.24 0.83
CA SER A 4 -9.66 -13.27 1.92
C SER A 4 -8.35 -12.55 2.22
N LEU A 5 -8.42 -11.24 2.37
CA LEU A 5 -7.26 -10.42 2.72
C LEU A 5 -7.10 -10.37 4.25
N ASP A 6 -5.88 -10.62 4.75
CA ASP A 6 -5.59 -10.50 6.18
C ASP A 6 -5.53 -9.01 6.57
N ARG A 7 -6.60 -8.55 7.21
CA ARG A 7 -6.78 -7.16 7.64
C ARG A 7 -5.71 -6.70 8.63
N ASP A 8 -5.45 -7.50 9.66
CA ASP A 8 -4.50 -7.15 10.72
C ASP A 8 -3.07 -7.05 10.13
N GLN A 9 -2.72 -7.99 9.25
CA GLN A 9 -1.42 -7.99 8.58
C GLN A 9 -1.28 -6.80 7.61
N PHE A 10 -2.31 -6.50 6.81
CA PHE A 10 -2.32 -5.36 5.90
C PHE A 10 -2.07 -4.06 6.66
N TRP A 11 -2.89 -3.75 7.67
CA TRP A 11 -2.77 -2.49 8.41
C TRP A 11 -1.49 -2.43 9.24
N SER A 12 -1.00 -3.54 9.80
CA SER A 12 0.30 -3.57 10.47
C SER A 12 1.43 -3.13 9.54
N ARG A 13 1.43 -3.65 8.30
CA ARG A 13 2.47 -3.34 7.30
C ARG A 13 2.35 -1.93 6.74
N VAL A 14 1.12 -1.47 6.45
CA VAL A 14 0.84 -0.09 6.01
C VAL A 14 1.28 0.91 7.08
N ASN A 15 0.87 0.71 8.33
CA ASN A 15 1.23 1.61 9.44
C ASN A 15 2.74 1.62 9.70
N ARG A 16 3.43 0.49 9.50
CA ARG A 16 4.89 0.42 9.61
C ARG A 16 5.60 1.27 8.55
N LEU A 17 5.18 1.18 7.29
CA LEU A 17 5.76 2.00 6.21
C LEU A 17 5.42 3.48 6.42
N HIS A 18 4.17 3.77 6.74
CA HIS A 18 3.67 5.13 6.94
C HIS A 18 4.39 5.84 8.09
N SER A 19 4.49 5.20 9.26
CA SER A 19 5.22 5.75 10.41
C SER A 19 6.71 5.94 10.14
N ASN A 20 7.35 5.02 9.40
CA ASN A 20 8.75 5.18 9.01
C ASN A 20 8.96 6.37 8.09
N TRP A 21 8.09 6.51 7.07
CA TRP A 21 8.11 7.65 6.15
C TRP A 21 7.89 8.97 6.90
N LEU A 22 6.83 9.07 7.72
CA LEU A 22 6.53 10.28 8.48
C LEU A 22 7.66 10.68 9.43
N LYS A 23 8.28 9.71 10.11
CA LYS A 23 9.42 9.97 10.99
C LYS A 23 10.64 10.47 10.22
N ARG A 24 10.90 9.91 9.04
CA ARG A 24 12.12 10.18 8.27
C ARG A 24 12.01 11.38 7.35
N ARG A 25 10.81 11.87 7.03
CA ARG A 25 10.63 13.05 6.17
C ARG A 25 11.19 14.34 6.77
N GLU A 26 11.21 14.42 8.10
CA GLU A 26 11.77 15.53 8.87
C GLU A 26 13.29 15.40 9.07
N SER A 27 13.90 14.28 8.65
CA SER A 27 15.34 14.04 8.75
C SER A 27 16.04 14.48 7.46
N GLU A 28 16.94 15.46 7.56
CA GLU A 28 17.81 15.86 6.45
C GLU A 28 18.71 14.69 6.00
N GLY A 29 18.91 14.56 4.69
CA GLY A 29 19.69 13.46 4.10
C GLY A 29 18.98 12.10 4.02
N SER A 30 17.76 11.95 4.57
CA SER A 30 16.95 10.75 4.33
C SER A 30 16.40 10.72 2.91
N SER A 31 16.24 9.53 2.32
CA SER A 31 15.50 9.35 1.06
C SER A 31 14.02 9.78 1.16
N TRP A 32 13.51 9.93 2.39
CA TRP A 32 12.16 10.44 2.64
C TRP A 32 12.09 11.96 2.86
N SER A 33 13.25 12.65 2.90
CA SER A 33 13.32 14.06 3.25
C SER A 33 12.40 14.90 2.35
N ARG A 34 11.52 15.69 2.97
CA ARG A 34 10.54 16.57 2.28
C ARG A 34 9.56 15.85 1.34
N VAL A 35 9.37 14.54 1.47
CA VAL A 35 8.37 13.80 0.69
C VAL A 35 6.97 14.02 1.29
N ASP A 36 6.07 14.65 0.54
CA ASP A 36 4.67 14.93 0.92
C ASP A 36 3.69 13.79 0.62
N ALA A 37 3.97 13.03 -0.43
CA ALA A 37 3.28 11.79 -0.78
C ALA A 37 4.23 10.88 -1.55
N TRP A 38 3.97 9.57 -1.55
CA TRP A 38 4.68 8.63 -2.39
C TRP A 38 3.71 7.63 -3.00
N SER A 39 4.09 7.06 -4.14
CA SER A 39 3.25 6.13 -4.86
C SER A 39 4.07 5.03 -5.51
N PHE A 40 3.42 3.92 -5.80
CA PHE A 40 3.96 2.90 -6.69
C PHE A 40 2.90 2.44 -7.68
N VAL A 41 3.36 2.01 -8.85
CA VAL A 41 2.53 1.45 -9.91
C VAL A 41 3.02 0.04 -10.19
N VAL A 42 2.10 -0.89 -10.27
CA VAL A 42 2.34 -2.21 -10.87
C VAL A 42 1.59 -2.24 -12.19
N GLY A 43 2.33 -2.42 -13.28
CA GLY A 43 1.78 -2.52 -14.63
C GLY A 43 1.30 -3.93 -14.94
N LYS A 44 1.38 -4.31 -16.22
CA LYS A 44 1.18 -5.70 -16.65
C LYS A 44 2.26 -6.60 -16.06
N ALA A 45 1.94 -7.87 -15.86
CA ALA A 45 2.94 -8.86 -15.48
C ALA A 45 4.08 -8.86 -16.51
N SER A 46 5.30 -8.56 -16.08
CA SER A 46 6.47 -8.66 -16.94
C SER A 46 7.04 -10.08 -16.90
N GLU A 47 7.59 -10.54 -18.02
CA GLU A 47 8.39 -11.78 -18.04
C GLU A 47 9.77 -11.61 -17.37
N GLY A 48 10.18 -10.36 -17.11
CA GLY A 48 11.36 -10.01 -16.31
C GLY A 48 11.05 -10.04 -14.80
N GLY A 49 12.06 -10.38 -13.99
CA GLY A 49 11.95 -10.64 -12.56
C GLY A 49 11.36 -9.51 -11.70
N THR A 50 11.10 -9.84 -10.44
CA THR A 50 10.32 -9.03 -9.50
C THR A 50 10.82 -7.59 -9.36
N ASN A 51 9.92 -6.63 -9.58
CA ASN A 51 10.22 -5.21 -9.34
C ASN A 51 9.75 -4.73 -7.94
N LEU A 52 10.15 -3.51 -7.56
CA LEU A 52 9.80 -2.92 -6.26
C LEU A 52 8.28 -2.82 -6.05
N GLY A 53 7.53 -2.43 -7.09
CA GLY A 53 6.07 -2.30 -7.00
C GLY A 53 5.38 -3.63 -6.73
N GLU A 54 5.77 -4.68 -7.46
CA GLU A 54 5.27 -6.05 -7.25
C GLU A 54 5.62 -6.57 -5.86
N THR A 55 6.84 -6.31 -5.40
CA THR A 55 7.30 -6.67 -4.06
C THR A 55 6.47 -5.93 -2.99
N LEU A 56 6.19 -4.64 -3.18
CA LEU A 56 5.37 -3.85 -2.26
C LEU A 56 3.93 -4.35 -2.24
N ILE A 57 3.33 -4.65 -3.39
CA ILE A 57 1.99 -5.24 -3.44
C ILE A 57 1.93 -6.60 -2.74
N MET A 58 2.89 -7.49 -3.03
CA MET A 58 2.97 -8.79 -2.37
C MET A 58 3.17 -8.63 -0.86
N TYR A 59 4.06 -7.73 -0.45
CA TYR A 59 4.28 -7.44 0.95
C TYR A 59 3.03 -6.83 1.61
N LEU A 60 2.27 -5.94 0.98
CA LEU A 60 1.10 -5.34 1.61
C LEU A 60 -0.10 -6.30 1.65
N LEU A 61 -0.41 -6.95 0.54
CA LEU A 61 -1.66 -7.67 0.34
C LEU A 61 -1.53 -9.20 0.48
N GLY A 62 -0.32 -9.75 0.39
CA GLY A 62 -0.09 -11.20 0.34
C GLY A 62 -0.42 -11.85 -1.00
N PHE A 63 -0.75 -11.05 -2.03
CA PHE A 63 -1.10 -11.50 -3.38
C PHE A 63 -0.48 -10.58 -4.43
N THR A 64 -0.37 -11.06 -5.67
CA THR A 64 0.06 -10.25 -6.81
C THR A 64 -1.13 -9.53 -7.44
N PHE A 65 -1.06 -8.21 -7.55
CA PHE A 65 -1.98 -7.39 -8.35
C PHE A 65 -1.19 -6.69 -9.46
N THR A 66 -1.61 -6.87 -10.71
CA THR A 66 -1.18 -6.04 -11.85
C THR A 66 -2.02 -4.75 -11.92
N ASP A 67 -1.75 -3.87 -12.87
CA ASP A 67 -2.60 -2.72 -13.24
C ASP A 67 -3.18 -1.97 -12.03
N THR A 68 -2.31 -1.67 -11.07
CA THR A 68 -2.68 -1.10 -9.77
C THR A 68 -1.74 0.05 -9.43
N LEU A 69 -2.31 1.20 -9.10
CA LEU A 69 -1.62 2.35 -8.52
C LEU A 69 -2.04 2.46 -7.05
N MET A 70 -1.07 2.61 -6.16
CA MET A 70 -1.33 3.01 -4.77
C MET A 70 -0.59 4.31 -4.45
N VAL A 71 -1.29 5.25 -3.83
CA VAL A 71 -0.76 6.57 -3.43
C VAL A 71 -0.91 6.72 -1.92
N PHE A 72 0.20 6.98 -1.23
CA PHE A 72 0.27 7.16 0.20
C PHE A 72 0.42 8.65 0.52
N THR A 73 -0.57 9.19 1.22
CA THR A 73 -0.56 10.56 1.77
C THR A 73 -0.50 10.50 3.29
N LYS A 74 -0.50 11.66 3.96
CA LYS A 74 -0.40 11.72 5.43
C LYS A 74 -1.58 11.05 6.12
N ASP A 75 -2.78 11.18 5.57
CA ASP A 75 -4.05 10.75 6.20
C ASP A 75 -4.80 9.68 5.40
N THR A 76 -4.45 9.50 4.12
CA THR A 76 -5.18 8.61 3.21
C THR A 76 -4.25 7.81 2.30
N VAL A 77 -4.53 6.53 2.14
CA VAL A 77 -3.96 5.66 1.11
C VAL A 77 -5.02 5.50 0.02
N TYR A 78 -4.71 5.92 -1.20
CA TYR A 78 -5.59 5.77 -2.36
C TYR A 78 -5.18 4.55 -3.16
N ALA A 79 -6.15 3.76 -3.62
CA ALA A 79 -5.92 2.62 -4.51
C ALA A 79 -6.74 2.77 -5.80
N VAL A 80 -6.05 2.74 -6.94
CA VAL A 80 -6.68 2.72 -8.27
C VAL A 80 -6.38 1.37 -8.90
N ALA A 81 -7.43 0.58 -9.09
CA ALA A 81 -7.37 -0.77 -9.66
C ALA A 81 -8.73 -1.15 -10.28
N SER A 82 -8.82 -2.34 -10.88
CA SER A 82 -10.09 -2.86 -11.38
C SER A 82 -11.12 -3.06 -10.27
N SER A 83 -12.41 -3.00 -10.60
CA SER A 83 -13.50 -3.16 -9.61
C SER A 83 -13.41 -4.45 -8.81
N LYS A 84 -12.87 -5.53 -9.40
CA LYS A 84 -12.63 -6.81 -8.70
C LYS A 84 -11.56 -6.68 -7.62
N LYS A 85 -10.46 -5.97 -7.90
CA LYS A 85 -9.36 -5.73 -6.96
C LYS A 85 -9.80 -4.78 -5.85
N LEU A 86 -10.55 -3.73 -6.19
CA LEU A 86 -11.13 -2.81 -5.21
C LEU A 86 -12.08 -3.51 -4.23
N LYS A 87 -12.92 -4.45 -4.70
CA LYS A 87 -13.76 -5.27 -3.81
C LYS A 87 -12.97 -6.11 -2.81
N LEU A 88 -11.76 -6.55 -3.14
CA LEU A 88 -10.88 -7.24 -2.19
C LEU A 88 -10.30 -6.25 -1.17
N LEU A 89 -9.87 -5.07 -1.59
CA LEU A 89 -9.37 -4.02 -0.70
C LEU A 89 -10.46 -3.48 0.25
N GLN A 90 -11.72 -3.48 -0.18
CA GLN A 90 -12.87 -3.12 0.68
C GLN A 90 -12.99 -4.03 1.92
N GLN A 91 -12.53 -5.28 1.86
CA GLN A 91 -12.55 -6.19 3.02
C GLN A 91 -11.69 -5.69 4.19
N VAL A 92 -10.72 -4.82 3.90
CA VAL A 92 -9.79 -4.26 4.89
C VAL A 92 -9.95 -2.75 5.07
N LYS A 93 -10.88 -2.10 4.37
CA LYS A 93 -11.08 -0.64 4.45
C LYS A 93 -11.33 -0.16 5.87
N GLU A 94 -12.13 -0.90 6.63
CA GLU A 94 -12.45 -0.59 8.02
C GLU A 94 -11.69 -1.53 8.96
N ASP A 95 -10.85 -0.96 9.82
CA ASP A 95 -10.20 -1.69 10.91
C ASP A 95 -10.26 -0.85 12.20
N PRO A 96 -10.94 -1.34 13.25
CA PRO A 96 -11.01 -0.65 14.54
C PRO A 96 -9.64 -0.39 15.18
N LYS A 97 -8.61 -1.19 14.84
CA LYS A 97 -7.25 -1.06 15.40
C LYS A 97 -6.38 -0.08 14.63
N ASN A 98 -6.85 0.42 13.48
CA ASN A 98 -6.07 1.28 12.61
C ASN A 98 -5.91 2.69 13.20
N LYS A 99 -4.72 3.27 13.04
CA LYS A 99 -4.29 4.52 13.68
C LYS A 99 -4.77 5.78 12.95
N GLY A 100 -5.98 5.73 12.37
CA GLY A 100 -6.62 6.85 11.69
C GLY A 100 -6.26 7.06 10.22
N LEU A 101 -5.43 6.19 9.62
CA LEU A 101 -5.11 6.25 8.19
C LEU A 101 -6.25 5.66 7.35
N ARG A 102 -6.80 6.37 6.37
CA ARG A 102 -7.92 5.86 5.56
C ARG A 102 -7.44 5.09 4.34
N LEU A 103 -8.24 4.12 3.86
CA LEU A 103 -8.06 3.48 2.56
C LEU A 103 -9.23 3.87 1.64
N GLU A 104 -8.93 4.54 0.54
CA GLU A 104 -9.91 5.05 -0.43
C GLU A 104 -9.71 4.47 -1.83
#